data_AF-A0A0F8ZEE2-F1
#
_entry.id   AF-A0A0F8ZEE2-F1
#
_cell.length_a   1.000
_cell.length_b   1.000
_cell.length_c   1.000
_cell.angle_alpha   90.00
_cell.angle_beta   90.00
_cell.angle_gamma   90.00
#
_symmetry.space_group_name_H-M   'P 1'
#
loop_
_entity.id
_entity.type
_entity.pdbx_description
1 polymer ?
#
loop_
_entity_poly.entity_id
_entity_poly.type
_entity_poly.pdbx_seq_one_letter_code
_entity_poly.pdbx_strand_id
1 'polypeptide(L)'
;MVAKILQHDETAITWRNTGGSELFTATSLAAGAGRQGAMHDLTTSARSRRFAWRAFLKPGATRVVKEAIRIYIKTGSGATAGTRPDNDDGTGDIAVSAEDKLENLLQIGTIRIDENAAVEMVANGLVILPHRWVAPVMWNATANSLSATAADFGFDLTPIPLESQ
;
A
#
# COMPACT_ATOMS: atom_id res chain seq x y z
N MET A 1 -1.62 -38.23 18.64
CA MET A 1 -0.80 -37.03 18.34
C MET A 1 -1.68 -35.81 18.56
N VAL A 2 -1.33 -34.93 19.49
CA VAL A 2 -2.03 -33.64 19.67
C VAL A 2 -1.35 -32.65 18.74
N ALA A 3 -2.06 -32.13 17.75
CA ALA A 3 -1.55 -31.03 16.94
C ALA A 3 -1.59 -29.76 17.79
N LYS A 4 -0.45 -29.09 17.96
CA LYS A 4 -0.38 -27.79 18.62
C LYS A 4 -0.98 -26.75 17.67
N ILE A 5 -2.10 -26.13 18.06
CA ILE A 5 -2.65 -24.98 17.34
C ILE A 5 -1.80 -23.77 17.70
N LEU A 6 -1.03 -23.25 16.75
CA LEU A 6 -0.25 -22.03 16.91
C LEU A 6 -1.13 -20.87 16.42
N GLN A 7 -1.82 -20.20 17.34
CA GLN A 7 -2.46 -18.93 17.06
C GLN A 7 -1.38 -17.84 17.11
N HIS A 8 -1.22 -17.11 16.00
CA HIS A 8 -0.37 -15.93 15.94
C HIS A 8 -1.28 -14.71 15.85
N ASP A 9 -1.33 -13.90 16.90
CA ASP A 9 -2.06 -12.64 16.87
C ASP A 9 -1.28 -11.67 15.98
N GLU A 10 -1.76 -11.49 14.75
CA GLU A 10 -1.16 -10.58 13.80
C GLU A 10 -1.80 -9.19 13.93
N THR A 11 -0.97 -8.16 14.13
CA THR A 11 -1.45 -6.78 14.18
C THR A 11 -1.56 -6.18 12.79
N ALA A 12 -2.40 -5.16 12.63
CA ALA A 12 -2.45 -4.41 11.39
C ALA A 12 -1.07 -3.78 11.08
N ILE A 13 -0.64 -3.91 9.83
CA ILE A 13 0.57 -3.28 9.32
C ILE A 13 0.16 -1.97 8.70
N THR A 14 0.80 -0.89 9.12
CA THR A 14 0.41 0.47 8.71
C THR A 14 1.56 1.18 8.03
N TRP A 15 1.27 1.79 6.88
CA TRP A 15 2.21 2.66 6.16
C TRP A 15 1.77 4.10 6.34
N ARG A 16 2.63 4.91 6.94
CA ARG A 16 2.38 6.32 7.28
C ARG A 16 3.64 7.15 7.11
N ASN A 17 3.48 8.47 7.00
CA ASN A 17 4.61 9.39 7.03
C ASN A 17 5.31 9.38 8.42
N THR A 18 4.53 9.29 9.49
CA THR A 18 5.03 9.12 10.87
C THR A 18 4.13 8.17 11.66
N GLY A 19 4.69 7.48 12.65
CA GLY A 19 3.92 6.63 13.59
C GLY A 19 3.33 5.35 13.02
N GLY A 20 3.58 5.03 11.75
CA GLY A 20 3.20 3.75 11.14
C GLY A 20 4.22 2.64 11.43
N SER A 21 3.85 1.40 11.12
CA SER A 21 4.75 0.24 11.11
C SER A 21 5.89 0.43 10.11
N GLU A 22 5.58 1.05 8.97
CA GLU A 22 6.50 1.32 7.87
C GLU A 22 6.35 2.75 7.34
N LEU A 23 7.43 3.27 6.76
CA LEU A 23 7.46 4.61 6.18
C LEU A 23 6.74 4.65 4.83
N PHE A 24 5.93 5.70 4.62
CA PHE A 24 5.32 6.02 3.35
C PHE A 24 5.02 7.51 3.23
N THR A 25 5.72 8.21 2.32
CA THR A 25 5.65 9.67 2.18
C THR A 25 5.04 10.11 0.84
N ALA A 26 3.73 9.89 0.68
CA ALA A 26 2.98 10.34 -0.51
C ALA A 26 2.64 11.85 -0.52
N THR A 27 3.17 12.63 0.42
CA THR A 27 2.95 14.07 0.50
C THR A 27 3.47 14.79 -0.73
N SER A 28 2.68 15.72 -1.28
CA SER A 28 3.03 16.53 -2.45
C SER A 28 3.38 15.70 -3.70
N LEU A 29 2.89 14.46 -3.79
CA LEU A 29 3.15 13.58 -4.93
C LEU A 29 2.60 14.22 -6.21
N ALA A 30 3.49 14.52 -7.16
CA ALA A 30 3.14 15.21 -8.41
C ALA A 30 2.13 14.41 -9.26
N ALA A 31 1.45 15.12 -10.17
CA ALA A 31 0.63 14.47 -11.20
C ALA A 31 1.50 13.56 -12.08
N GLY A 32 1.02 12.35 -12.37
CA GLY A 32 1.78 11.35 -13.13
C GLY A 32 3.03 10.84 -12.41
N ALA A 33 3.03 10.85 -11.07
CA ALA A 33 4.11 10.32 -10.25
C ALA A 33 3.60 9.28 -9.26
N GLY A 34 4.50 8.38 -8.85
CA GLY A 34 4.21 7.34 -7.87
C GLY A 34 5.13 7.37 -6.66
N ARG A 35 4.63 6.87 -5.54
CA ARG A 35 5.41 6.59 -4.34
C ARG A 35 5.18 5.13 -3.93
N GLN A 36 6.27 4.43 -3.63
CA GLN A 36 6.27 3.13 -2.98
C GLN A 36 6.58 3.33 -1.50
N GLY A 37 5.91 2.59 -0.61
CA GLY A 37 6.26 2.51 0.80
C GLY A 37 7.47 1.61 1.08
N ALA A 38 8.02 1.68 2.30
CA ALA A 38 9.05 0.73 2.72
C ALA A 38 8.51 -0.71 2.72
N MET A 39 9.33 -1.67 2.31
CA MET A 39 8.97 -3.09 2.29
C MET A 39 8.88 -3.65 3.71
N HIS A 40 7.73 -4.23 4.01
CA HIS A 40 7.50 -4.95 5.25
C HIS A 40 7.81 -6.45 5.11
N ASP A 41 8.41 -7.03 6.14
CA ASP A 41 8.65 -8.46 6.25
C ASP A 41 7.46 -9.16 6.90
N LEU A 42 6.67 -9.91 6.14
CA LEU A 42 5.60 -10.73 6.70
C LEU A 42 6.12 -11.99 7.44
N THR A 43 7.44 -12.16 7.54
CA THR A 43 8.18 -13.26 8.17
C THR A 43 8.23 -14.56 7.34
N THR A 44 8.73 -15.65 7.93
CA THR A 44 8.73 -17.00 7.30
C THR A 44 7.86 -18.01 8.07
N SER A 45 7.27 -17.58 9.20
CA SER A 45 6.44 -18.42 10.05
C SER A 45 5.04 -18.63 9.44
N ALA A 46 4.30 -19.60 9.99
CA ALA A 46 2.89 -19.75 9.67
C ALA A 46 2.14 -18.45 10.00
N ARG A 47 1.46 -17.90 8.99
CA ARG A 47 0.81 -16.59 9.04
C ARG A 47 -0.42 -16.53 8.15
N SER A 48 -1.22 -15.48 8.28
CA SER A 48 -2.28 -15.20 7.33
C SER A 48 -1.71 -14.94 5.92
N ARG A 49 -2.42 -15.46 4.92
CA ARG A 49 -2.19 -15.12 3.50
C ARG A 49 -3.25 -14.18 2.94
N ARG A 50 -4.33 -13.91 3.67
CA ARG A 50 -5.43 -13.04 3.25
C ARG A 50 -5.45 -11.81 4.12
N PHE A 51 -5.51 -10.65 3.50
CA PHE A 51 -5.50 -9.38 4.20
C PHE A 51 -6.66 -8.53 3.72
N ALA A 52 -7.31 -7.84 4.66
CA ALA A 52 -8.14 -6.69 4.35
C ALA A 52 -7.23 -5.48 4.21
N TRP A 53 -7.35 -4.74 3.11
CA TRP A 53 -6.58 -3.53 2.90
C TRP A 53 -7.48 -2.30 2.91
N ARG A 54 -6.93 -1.18 3.36
CA ARG A 54 -7.58 0.14 3.32
C ARG A 54 -6.55 1.19 2.93
N ALA A 55 -6.78 1.84 1.79
CA ALA A 55 -6.01 3.00 1.36
C ALA A 55 -6.87 4.24 1.57
N PHE A 56 -6.29 5.31 2.08
CA PHE A 56 -6.98 6.59 2.22
C PHE A 56 -6.09 7.72 1.75
N LEU A 57 -6.75 8.75 1.21
CA LEU A 57 -6.13 10.02 0.95
C LEU A 57 -7.13 11.15 1.17
N LYS A 58 -6.64 12.30 1.60
CA LYS A 58 -7.36 13.55 1.53
C LYS A 58 -6.69 14.42 0.45
N PRO A 59 -7.38 14.70 -0.67
CA PRO A 59 -6.79 15.56 -1.68
C PRO A 59 -6.57 16.96 -1.09
N GLY A 60 -5.61 17.70 -1.66
CA GLY A 60 -5.39 19.09 -1.28
C GLY A 60 -6.54 20.00 -1.74
N ALA A 61 -6.23 21.21 -2.19
CA ALA A 61 -7.21 22.12 -2.79
C ALA A 61 -8.09 21.47 -3.88
N THR A 62 -9.15 22.19 -4.27
CA THR A 62 -10.11 21.93 -5.36
C THR A 62 -9.61 20.95 -6.43
N ARG A 63 -10.36 19.85 -6.66
CA ARG A 63 -10.00 18.76 -7.59
C ARG A 63 -11.05 18.54 -8.66
N VAL A 64 -10.63 17.87 -9.73
CA VAL A 64 -11.54 17.44 -10.78
C VAL A 64 -12.16 16.10 -10.38
N VAL A 65 -13.50 16.08 -10.32
CA VAL A 65 -14.25 14.86 -10.04
C VAL A 65 -13.98 13.82 -11.13
N LYS A 66 -13.95 12.53 -10.76
CA LYS A 66 -13.64 11.34 -11.58
C LYS A 66 -12.17 11.05 -11.83
N GLU A 67 -11.26 11.93 -11.41
CA GLU A 67 -9.83 11.60 -11.38
C GLU A 67 -9.54 10.42 -10.43
N ALA A 68 -8.38 9.81 -10.59
CA ALA A 68 -8.08 8.54 -9.93
C ALA A 68 -6.69 8.50 -9.32
N ILE A 69 -6.61 7.86 -8.17
CA ILE A 69 -5.38 7.42 -7.54
C ILE A 69 -5.40 5.89 -7.57
N ARG A 70 -4.43 5.30 -8.26
CA ARG A 70 -4.35 3.85 -8.42
C ARG A 70 -3.50 3.27 -7.30
N ILE A 71 -3.97 2.18 -6.71
CA ILE A 71 -3.30 1.50 -5.59
C ILE A 71 -2.83 0.15 -6.08
N TYR A 72 -1.54 -0.10 -5.92
CA TYR A 72 -0.89 -1.36 -6.24
C TYR A 72 -0.19 -1.93 -5.01
N ILE A 73 0.13 -3.21 -5.10
CA ILE A 73 1.00 -3.90 -4.17
C ILE A 73 2.24 -4.36 -4.93
N LYS A 74 3.40 -4.05 -4.36
CA LYS A 74 4.68 -4.64 -4.70
C LYS A 74 4.97 -5.79 -3.75
N THR A 75 5.42 -6.91 -4.29
CA THR A 75 5.86 -8.07 -3.53
C THR A 75 7.33 -8.41 -3.80
N GLY A 76 7.88 -9.27 -2.94
CA GLY A 76 9.21 -9.85 -3.10
C GLY A 76 9.31 -11.22 -2.45
N SER A 77 9.97 -12.15 -3.13
CA SER A 77 10.01 -13.57 -2.73
C SER A 77 11.27 -14.00 -1.99
N GLY A 78 12.33 -13.18 -1.95
CA GLY A 78 13.62 -13.60 -1.41
C GLY A 78 13.76 -13.55 0.11
N ALA A 79 14.90 -14.07 0.59
CA ALA A 79 15.24 -14.14 2.01
C ALA A 79 15.45 -12.76 2.65
N THR A 80 15.80 -11.77 1.84
CA THR A 80 15.99 -10.37 2.23
C THR A 80 15.12 -9.47 1.34
N ALA A 81 14.80 -8.28 1.86
CA ALA A 81 14.08 -7.26 1.09
C ALA A 81 14.83 -6.98 -0.23
N GLY A 82 14.09 -6.81 -1.33
CA GLY A 82 14.67 -6.44 -2.62
C GLY A 82 15.31 -7.59 -3.40
N THR A 83 15.23 -8.82 -2.90
CA THR A 83 15.58 -9.99 -3.70
C THR A 83 14.37 -10.44 -4.52
N ARG A 84 14.49 -10.35 -5.86
CA ARG A 84 13.42 -10.62 -6.85
C ARG A 84 12.12 -9.83 -6.55
N PRO A 85 12.19 -8.49 -6.49
CA PRO A 85 11.01 -7.65 -6.34
C PRO A 85 10.25 -7.51 -7.66
N ASP A 86 8.95 -7.24 -7.60
CA ASP A 86 8.12 -7.05 -8.80
C ASP A 86 8.55 -5.82 -9.64
N ASN A 87 9.24 -4.86 -9.02
CA ASN A 87 9.96 -3.78 -9.71
C ASN A 87 11.30 -3.45 -9.01
N ASP A 88 12.21 -2.79 -9.72
CA ASP A 88 13.59 -2.52 -9.32
C ASP A 88 13.83 -1.15 -8.64
N ASP A 89 12.77 -0.42 -8.26
CA ASP A 89 12.87 0.89 -7.58
C ASP A 89 13.50 0.81 -6.17
N GLY A 90 13.84 -0.38 -5.68
CA GLY A 90 14.40 -0.62 -4.35
C GLY A 90 13.34 -0.98 -3.30
N THR A 91 13.71 -0.90 -2.02
CA THR A 91 12.94 -1.49 -0.92
C THR A 91 12.43 -0.49 0.11
N GLY A 92 12.88 0.77 0.02
CA GLY A 92 12.48 1.82 0.94
C GLY A 92 11.25 2.58 0.49
N ASP A 93 10.89 3.59 1.28
CA ASP A 93 9.98 4.64 0.86
C ASP A 93 10.68 5.49 -0.23
N ILE A 94 10.25 5.30 -1.48
CA ILE A 94 10.96 5.84 -2.65
C ILE A 94 9.98 6.19 -3.78
N ALA A 95 10.40 7.12 -4.64
CA ALA A 95 9.67 7.44 -5.84
C ALA A 95 9.64 6.23 -6.78
N VAL A 96 8.48 6.00 -7.40
CA VAL A 96 8.37 5.07 -8.54
C VAL A 96 9.06 5.74 -9.72
N SER A 97 10.07 5.08 -10.31
CA SER A 97 10.94 5.73 -11.29
C SER A 97 10.25 6.09 -12.60
N ALA A 98 9.22 5.33 -13.00
CA ALA A 98 8.41 5.58 -14.20
C ALA A 98 7.08 4.80 -14.16
N GLU A 99 6.12 5.17 -15.01
CA GLU A 99 4.79 4.52 -15.06
C GLU A 99 4.86 3.06 -15.52
N ASP A 100 5.82 2.71 -16.37
CA ASP A 100 6.06 1.33 -16.86
C ASP A 100 6.38 0.36 -15.70
N LYS A 101 6.95 0.85 -14.60
CA LYS A 101 7.22 0.05 -13.39
C LYS A 101 5.96 -0.47 -12.72
N LEU A 102 4.79 0.07 -13.05
CA LEU A 102 3.50 -0.39 -12.51
C LEU A 102 3.00 -1.66 -13.19
N GLU A 103 3.46 -1.97 -14.41
CA GLU A 103 2.92 -3.05 -15.24
C GLU A 103 3.09 -4.45 -14.62
N ASN A 104 4.14 -4.64 -13.81
CA ASN A 104 4.40 -5.89 -13.10
C ASN A 104 3.81 -5.93 -11.69
N LEU A 105 3.24 -4.83 -11.20
CA LEU A 105 2.67 -4.75 -9.86
C LEU A 105 1.21 -5.25 -9.85
N LEU A 106 0.77 -5.73 -8.69
CA LEU A 106 -0.62 -6.13 -8.51
C LEU A 106 -1.49 -4.90 -8.21
N GLN A 107 -2.31 -4.46 -9.16
CA GLN A 107 -3.31 -3.42 -8.87
C GLN A 107 -4.41 -3.98 -7.97
N ILE A 108 -4.59 -3.40 -6.78
CA ILE A 108 -5.58 -3.88 -5.80
C ILE A 108 -6.79 -2.95 -5.68
N GLY A 109 -6.67 -1.69 -6.09
CA GLY A 109 -7.77 -0.74 -5.93
C GLY A 109 -7.55 0.59 -6.64
N THR A 110 -8.55 1.45 -6.52
CA THR A 110 -8.52 2.82 -7.02
C THR A 110 -9.35 3.70 -6.12
N ILE A 111 -8.76 4.79 -5.63
CA ILE A 111 -9.50 5.87 -4.97
C ILE A 111 -9.93 6.83 -6.08
N ARG A 112 -11.23 7.12 -6.15
CA ARG A 112 -11.80 8.06 -7.11
C ARG A 112 -12.10 9.37 -6.39
N ILE A 113 -11.75 10.49 -7.02
CA ILE A 113 -12.21 11.81 -6.58
C ILE A 113 -13.70 11.90 -6.88
N ASP A 114 -14.54 11.84 -5.86
CA ASP A 114 -16.01 11.87 -5.99
C ASP A 114 -16.61 13.25 -5.75
N GLU A 115 -15.89 14.11 -5.03
CA GLU A 115 -16.29 15.50 -4.81
C GLU A 115 -15.13 16.50 -4.95
N ASN A 116 -15.51 17.76 -5.16
CA ASN A 116 -14.58 18.87 -5.27
C ASN A 116 -14.33 19.52 -3.90
N ALA A 117 -13.84 18.73 -2.95
CA ALA A 117 -13.56 19.18 -1.59
C ALA A 117 -12.36 18.43 -0.98
N ALA A 118 -11.74 19.03 0.03
CA ALA A 118 -10.68 18.40 0.82
C ALA A 118 -11.31 17.46 1.86
N VAL A 119 -11.88 16.35 1.39
CA VAL A 119 -12.50 15.30 2.20
C VAL A 119 -11.71 14.00 2.04
N GLU A 120 -11.63 13.20 3.12
CA GLU A 120 -10.95 11.92 3.05
C GLU A 120 -11.72 10.97 2.13
N MET A 121 -11.01 10.42 1.14
CA MET A 121 -11.50 9.45 0.19
C MET A 121 -10.77 8.14 0.41
N VAL A 122 -11.51 7.05 0.36
CA VAL A 122 -11.04 5.73 0.79
C VAL A 122 -11.34 4.68 -0.27
N ALA A 123 -10.40 3.75 -0.45
CA ALA A 123 -10.65 2.49 -1.13
C ALA A 123 -10.27 1.35 -0.16
N ASN A 124 -10.99 0.24 -0.25
CA ASN A 124 -10.72 -0.95 0.55
C ASN A 124 -11.02 -2.22 -0.24
N GLY A 125 -10.56 -3.35 0.28
CA GLY A 125 -10.85 -4.65 -0.30
C GLY A 125 -10.09 -5.77 0.38
N LEU A 126 -10.03 -6.91 -0.29
CA LEU A 126 -9.26 -8.08 0.13
C LEU A 126 -8.11 -8.32 -0.84
N VAL A 127 -6.99 -8.84 -0.32
CA VAL A 127 -5.84 -9.24 -1.13
C VAL A 127 -5.24 -10.53 -0.56
N ILE A 128 -4.74 -11.39 -1.46
CA ILE A 128 -3.99 -12.58 -1.10
C ILE A 128 -2.51 -12.31 -1.34
N LEU A 129 -1.69 -12.45 -0.29
CA LEU A 129 -0.26 -12.16 -0.33
C LEU A 129 0.53 -13.42 0.05
N PRO A 130 0.92 -14.26 -0.93
CA PRO A 130 1.70 -15.46 -0.67
C PRO A 130 3.19 -15.16 -0.42
N HIS A 131 3.65 -13.98 -0.82
CA HIS A 131 5.06 -13.58 -0.74
C HIS A 131 5.44 -13.03 0.64
N ARG A 132 6.74 -13.02 0.95
CA ARG A 132 7.28 -12.57 2.24
C ARG A 132 7.33 -11.06 2.36
N TRP A 133 7.75 -10.38 1.31
CA TRP A 133 7.90 -8.93 1.34
C TRP A 133 6.71 -8.27 0.64
N VAL A 134 6.22 -7.20 1.24
CA VAL A 134 5.10 -6.41 0.69
C VAL A 134 5.33 -4.92 0.88
N ALA A 135 4.95 -4.10 -0.09
CA ALA A 135 4.84 -2.66 0.04
C ALA A 135 3.65 -2.14 -0.78
N PRO A 136 2.89 -1.15 -0.27
CA PRO A 136 1.91 -0.44 -1.08
C PRO A 136 2.61 0.52 -2.05
N VAL A 137 1.99 0.71 -3.21
CA VAL A 137 2.38 1.71 -4.19
C VAL A 137 1.16 2.55 -4.54
N MET A 138 1.31 3.87 -4.43
CA MET A 138 0.29 4.83 -4.81
C MET A 138 0.74 5.58 -6.06
N TRP A 139 -0.08 5.55 -7.09
CA TRP A 139 0.15 6.30 -8.33
C TRP A 139 -0.87 7.42 -8.49
N ASN A 140 -0.37 8.64 -8.63
CA ASN A 140 -1.20 9.82 -8.82
C ASN A 140 -1.56 10.01 -10.30
N ALA A 141 -2.67 9.41 -10.73
CA ALA A 141 -3.24 9.59 -12.07
C ALA A 141 -4.25 10.76 -12.13
N THR A 142 -4.11 11.76 -11.26
CA THR A 142 -4.85 13.04 -11.34
C THR A 142 -4.02 14.08 -12.09
N ALA A 143 -4.62 15.22 -12.45
CA ALA A 143 -3.91 16.34 -13.06
C ALA A 143 -3.19 17.24 -12.04
N ASN A 144 -3.26 16.95 -10.75
CA ASN A 144 -2.78 17.84 -9.69
C ASN A 144 -1.91 17.11 -8.65
N SER A 145 -0.95 17.81 -8.04
CA SER A 145 -0.14 17.24 -6.94
C SER A 145 -0.99 16.92 -5.71
N LEU A 146 -0.70 15.86 -4.96
CA LEU A 146 -1.42 15.54 -3.73
C LEU A 146 -1.19 16.58 -2.60
N SER A 147 -1.99 16.50 -1.53
CA SER A 147 -1.81 17.31 -0.31
C SER A 147 -0.38 17.23 0.24
N ALA A 148 0.11 18.31 0.83
CA ALA A 148 1.40 18.36 1.52
C ALA A 148 1.32 17.89 2.99
N THR A 149 0.11 17.67 3.51
CA THR A 149 -0.09 17.29 4.91
C THR A 149 0.20 15.81 5.11
N ALA A 150 1.09 15.49 6.05
CA ALA A 150 1.53 14.12 6.32
C ALA A 150 0.40 13.14 6.71
N ALA A 151 -0.58 13.60 7.48
CA ALA A 151 -1.69 12.78 7.97
C ALA A 151 -2.77 12.53 6.91
N ASP A 152 -2.71 13.19 5.75
CA ASP A 152 -3.71 13.08 4.70
C ASP A 152 -3.57 11.78 3.89
N PHE A 153 -2.61 10.90 4.20
CA PHE A 153 -2.36 9.68 3.43
C PHE A 153 -2.04 8.49 4.32
N GLY A 154 -2.44 7.31 3.88
CA GLY A 154 -1.95 6.08 4.47
C GLY A 154 -2.51 4.84 3.80
N PHE A 155 -1.93 3.72 4.22
CA PHE A 155 -2.35 2.40 3.81
C PHE A 155 -2.29 1.45 5.00
N ASP A 156 -3.35 0.69 5.18
CA ASP A 156 -3.48 -0.33 6.22
C ASP A 156 -3.65 -1.69 5.58
N LEU A 157 -2.93 -2.66 6.16
CA LEU A 157 -3.02 -4.06 5.80
C LEU A 157 -3.33 -4.85 7.07
N THR A 158 -4.58 -5.25 7.21
CA THR A 158 -5.06 -5.99 8.37
C THR A 158 -5.13 -7.48 8.02
N PRO A 159 -4.39 -8.33 8.73
CA PRO A 159 -4.45 -9.78 8.53
C PRO A 159 -5.82 -10.33 8.88
N ILE A 160 -6.31 -11.25 8.05
CA ILE A 160 -7.52 -12.04 8.34
C ILE A 160 -7.05 -13.34 9.00
N PRO A 161 -7.37 -13.62 10.27
CA PRO A 161 -6.92 -14.83 10.95
C PRO A 161 -7.27 -16.10 10.18
N LEU A 162 -6.38 -17.10 10.20
CA LEU A 162 -6.57 -18.35 9.45
C LEU A 162 -7.84 -19.09 9.85
N GLU A 163 -8.27 -18.95 11.11
CA GLU A 163 -9.51 -19.51 11.66
C GLU A 163 -10.78 -18.95 10.99
N SER A 164 -10.66 -17.79 10.32
CA SER A 164 -11.77 -17.10 9.66
C SER A 164 -11.73 -17.18 8.12
N GLN A 165 -10.76 -17.90 7.55
CA GLN A 165 -10.57 -18.06 6.10
C GLN A 165 -11.25 -19.28 5.51
#